data_AF-A0A839TKT2-F1
#
_entry.id   AF-A0A839TKT2-F1
#
_cell.length_a   1.000
_cell.length_b   1.000
_cell.length_c   1.000
_cell.angle_alpha   90.00
_cell.angle_beta   90.00
_cell.angle_gamma   90.00
#
_symmetry.space_group_name_H-M   'P 1'
#
loop_
_entity.id
_entity.type
_entity.pdbx_description
1 polymer ?
#
loop_
_entity_poly.entity_id
_entity_poly.type
_entity_poly.pdbx_seq_one_letter_code
_entity_poly.pdbx_strand_id
1 'polypeptide(L)'
;MTKLGVITIGQAPRKDVTPILEEHLPSRVDIVQAGVLDGMTKEEIDAKLKPEEGDHTLTSRLTTGQSVVMGRRKMQPLLQQKIHVMEEQGIRQILLLCTGVFPGLAAQSSYLIEPDHIIPPAVKAMAGPRRLGVIVPLEEQKDSMKSKFELHGLHPVYAVASPYIFDEGNFETAAQALKDQTDLILLDCMGYTEEARRIVAEASGLPVILSNAIMAKIVSEMI
;
A
#
# COMPACT_ATOMS: atom_id res chain seq x y z
N MET A 1 13.12 7.89 -22.20
CA MET A 1 12.05 7.60 -21.22
C MET A 1 12.68 7.41 -19.87
N THR A 2 12.10 7.99 -18.83
CA THR A 2 12.58 7.82 -17.44
C THR A 2 11.99 6.51 -16.92
N LYS A 3 12.83 5.60 -16.42
CA LYS A 3 12.35 4.31 -15.88
C LYS A 3 12.00 4.45 -14.40
N LEU A 4 10.78 4.06 -14.05
CA LEU A 4 10.35 3.88 -12.66
C LEU A 4 10.23 2.39 -12.37
N GLY A 5 11.07 1.88 -11.47
CA GLY A 5 10.88 0.55 -10.91
C GLY A 5 9.69 0.53 -9.97
N VAL A 6 8.82 -0.46 -10.08
CA VAL A 6 7.66 -0.62 -9.23
C VAL A 6 7.68 -2.02 -8.63
N ILE A 7 7.95 -2.13 -7.33
CA ILE A 7 8.03 -3.42 -6.64
C ILE A 7 6.73 -3.66 -5.86
N THR A 8 6.03 -4.75 -6.14
CA THR A 8 4.83 -5.17 -5.38
C THR A 8 5.17 -6.32 -4.43
N ILE A 9 4.57 -6.33 -3.24
CA ILE A 9 4.71 -7.43 -2.27
C ILE A 9 4.16 -8.75 -2.84
N GLY A 10 3.13 -8.68 -3.69
CA GLY A 10 2.58 -9.84 -4.37
C GLY A 10 3.32 -10.21 -5.65
N GLN A 11 2.54 -10.55 -6.68
CA GLN A 11 3.03 -10.83 -8.02
C GLN A 11 2.78 -9.64 -8.94
N ALA A 12 3.66 -9.45 -9.92
CA ALA A 12 3.52 -8.47 -10.98
C ALA A 12 3.04 -9.11 -12.30
N PRO A 13 2.38 -8.36 -13.19
CA PRO A 13 1.97 -6.96 -13.03
C PRO A 13 0.71 -6.78 -12.16
N ARG A 14 0.58 -5.64 -11.47
CA ARG A 14 -0.58 -5.32 -10.61
C ARG A 14 -1.70 -4.63 -11.40
N LYS A 15 -2.57 -5.42 -12.02
CA LYS A 15 -3.70 -4.91 -12.82
C LYS A 15 -4.66 -3.97 -12.06
N ASP A 16 -4.71 -4.08 -10.74
CA ASP A 16 -5.53 -3.25 -9.85
C ASP A 16 -4.89 -1.89 -9.51
N VAL A 17 -3.56 -1.75 -9.68
CA VAL A 17 -2.81 -0.54 -9.29
C VAL A 17 -2.20 0.17 -10.49
N THR A 18 -1.75 -0.59 -11.50
CA THR A 18 -1.13 -0.04 -12.71
C THR A 18 -1.98 1.04 -13.38
N PRO A 19 -3.31 0.91 -13.53
CA PRO A 19 -4.13 1.96 -14.13
C PRO A 19 -4.07 3.30 -13.38
N ILE A 20 -4.02 3.25 -12.03
CA ILE A 20 -3.94 4.46 -11.19
C ILE A 20 -2.56 5.12 -11.33
N LEU A 21 -1.50 4.32 -11.45
CA LEU A 21 -0.16 4.85 -11.72
C LEU A 21 -0.11 5.49 -13.10
N GLU A 22 -0.61 4.83 -14.14
CA GLU A 22 -0.61 5.34 -15.51
C GLU A 22 -1.48 6.59 -15.69
N GLU A 23 -2.56 6.74 -14.92
CA GLU A 23 -3.41 7.93 -14.93
C GLU A 23 -2.67 9.18 -14.43
N HIS A 24 -1.79 9.03 -13.43
CA HIS A 24 -1.16 10.16 -12.74
C HIS A 24 0.31 10.37 -13.11
N LEU A 25 1.00 9.34 -13.60
CA LEU A 25 2.38 9.46 -14.03
C LEU A 25 2.47 10.08 -15.43
N PRO A 26 3.49 10.93 -15.68
CA PRO A 26 3.71 11.49 -17.01
C PRO A 26 3.99 10.40 -18.06
N SER A 27 3.51 10.59 -19.29
CA SER A 27 3.72 9.65 -20.41
C SER A 27 5.20 9.39 -20.78
N ARG A 28 6.13 10.21 -20.28
CA ARG A 28 7.59 9.98 -20.41
C ARG A 28 8.14 8.87 -19.50
N VAL A 29 7.34 8.41 -18.53
CA VAL A 29 7.70 7.41 -17.53
C VAL A 29 7.41 6.02 -18.07
N ASP A 30 8.42 5.17 -18.06
CA ASP A 30 8.34 3.75 -18.38
C ASP A 30 8.31 2.94 -17.08
N ILE A 31 7.21 2.23 -16.83
CA ILE A 31 6.98 1.49 -15.59
C ILE A 31 7.56 0.08 -15.71
N VAL A 32 8.62 -0.21 -14.95
CA VAL A 32 9.22 -1.55 -14.88
C VAL A 32 8.75 -2.24 -13.60
N GLN A 33 7.93 -3.28 -13.73
CA GLN A 33 7.31 -3.96 -12.58
C GLN A 33 8.07 -5.22 -12.16
N ALA A 34 8.14 -5.47 -10.85
CA ALA A 34 8.53 -6.76 -10.30
C ALA A 34 7.70 -7.10 -9.06
N GLY A 35 7.31 -8.35 -8.92
CA GLY A 35 6.70 -8.90 -7.72
C GLY A 35 7.70 -9.66 -6.86
N VAL A 36 7.58 -9.51 -5.54
CA VAL A 36 8.35 -10.30 -4.58
C VAL A 36 7.99 -11.79 -4.70
N LEU A 37 6.75 -12.11 -5.03
CA LEU A 37 6.25 -13.49 -5.19
C LEU A 37 6.26 -14.01 -6.63
N ASP A 38 6.89 -13.28 -7.57
CA ASP A 38 6.97 -13.71 -8.96
C ASP A 38 7.63 -15.09 -9.05
N GLY A 39 6.96 -16.02 -9.75
CA GLY A 39 7.42 -17.39 -9.92
C GLY A 39 7.09 -18.34 -8.76
N MET A 40 6.51 -17.87 -7.65
CA MET A 40 6.09 -18.74 -6.54
C MET A 40 4.65 -19.22 -6.72
N THR A 41 4.39 -20.50 -6.39
CA THR A 41 3.01 -21.00 -6.31
C THR A 41 2.37 -20.65 -4.97
N LYS A 42 1.03 -20.75 -4.89
CA LYS A 42 0.32 -20.50 -3.63
C LYS A 42 0.74 -21.47 -2.53
N GLU A 43 0.96 -22.74 -2.86
CA GLU A 43 1.38 -23.78 -1.93
C GLU A 43 2.76 -23.46 -1.35
N GLU A 44 3.69 -22.97 -2.18
CA GLU A 44 5.02 -22.55 -1.73
C GLU A 44 4.95 -21.33 -0.80
N ILE A 45 4.10 -20.36 -1.12
CA ILE A 45 3.87 -19.17 -0.30
C ILE A 45 3.30 -19.58 1.06
N ASP A 46 2.26 -20.42 1.07
CA ASP A 46 1.61 -20.90 2.29
C ASP A 46 2.55 -21.75 3.16
N ALA A 47 3.48 -22.47 2.55
CA ALA A 47 4.47 -23.28 3.27
C ALA A 47 5.61 -22.43 3.85
N LYS A 48 6.09 -21.43 3.12
CA LYS A 48 7.34 -20.71 3.45
C LYS A 48 7.14 -19.35 4.08
N LEU A 49 6.04 -18.65 3.79
CA LEU A 49 5.92 -17.19 4.04
C LEU A 49 4.82 -16.82 5.04
N LYS A 50 4.13 -17.80 5.63
CA LYS A 50 3.12 -17.54 6.66
C LYS A 50 3.68 -16.71 7.83
N PRO A 51 2.88 -15.76 8.38
CA PRO A 51 3.25 -15.02 9.58
C PRO A 51 3.55 -15.97 10.74
N GLU A 52 4.56 -15.60 11.53
CA GLU A 52 4.83 -16.18 12.83
C GLU A 52 4.27 -15.28 13.94
N GLU A 53 4.23 -15.79 15.17
CA GLU A 53 3.80 -14.98 16.31
C GLU A 53 4.66 -13.70 16.44
N GLY A 54 3.99 -12.56 16.63
CA GLY A 54 4.61 -11.24 16.68
C GLY A 54 5.01 -10.65 15.33
N ASP A 55 4.73 -11.31 14.19
CA ASP A 55 4.96 -10.70 12.89
C ASP A 55 3.97 -9.56 12.59
N HIS A 56 4.46 -8.57 11.85
CA HIS A 56 3.57 -7.69 11.10
C HIS A 56 3.01 -8.45 9.91
N THR A 57 1.68 -8.52 9.86
CA THR A 57 0.97 -9.23 8.80
C THR A 57 0.84 -8.38 7.55
N LEU A 58 1.16 -8.99 6.41
CA LEU A 58 1.00 -8.45 5.07
C LEU A 58 -0.07 -9.26 4.34
N THR A 59 -0.79 -8.60 3.43
CA THR A 59 -1.72 -9.27 2.53
C THR A 59 -1.54 -8.76 1.11
N SER A 60 -1.70 -9.64 0.13
CA SER A 60 -1.64 -9.30 -1.29
C SER A 60 -2.49 -10.24 -2.12
N ARG A 61 -2.86 -9.78 -3.32
CA ARG A 61 -3.48 -10.57 -4.38
C ARG A 61 -2.41 -11.22 -5.27
N LEU A 62 -2.61 -12.49 -5.61
CA LEU A 62 -1.85 -13.23 -6.62
C LEU A 62 -2.43 -12.97 -8.02
N THR A 63 -1.67 -13.30 -9.07
CA THR A 63 -2.15 -13.22 -10.47
C THR A 63 -3.34 -14.15 -10.74
N THR A 64 -3.50 -15.21 -9.95
CA THR A 64 -4.67 -16.11 -9.98
C THR A 64 -5.94 -15.47 -9.41
N GLY A 65 -5.84 -14.29 -8.81
CA GLY A 65 -6.94 -13.61 -8.10
C GLY A 65 -7.09 -14.01 -6.64
N GLN A 66 -6.41 -15.08 -6.20
CA GLN A 66 -6.42 -15.50 -4.80
C GLN A 66 -5.62 -14.54 -3.91
N SER A 67 -6.01 -14.44 -2.64
CA SER A 67 -5.29 -13.66 -1.64
C SER A 67 -4.37 -14.54 -0.81
N VAL A 68 -3.24 -13.97 -0.38
CA VAL A 68 -2.28 -14.60 0.54
C VAL A 68 -1.96 -13.67 1.69
N VAL A 69 -1.68 -14.27 2.85
CA VAL A 69 -1.29 -13.57 4.07
C VAL A 69 0.13 -14.01 4.44
N MET A 70 1.02 -13.05 4.67
CA MET A 70 2.46 -13.29 4.80
C MET A 70 3.06 -12.51 5.97
N GLY A 71 4.12 -13.06 6.57
CA GLY A 71 4.86 -12.38 7.64
C GLY A 71 5.91 -11.43 7.10
N ARG A 72 5.95 -10.19 7.60
CA ARG A 72 6.93 -9.17 7.18
C ARG A 72 8.38 -9.67 7.29
N ARG A 73 8.75 -10.34 8.40
CA ARG A 73 10.12 -10.84 8.61
C ARG A 73 10.61 -11.72 7.46
N LYS A 74 9.73 -12.56 6.90
CA LYS A 74 10.04 -13.47 5.79
C LYS A 74 10.03 -12.78 4.43
N MET A 75 9.19 -11.76 4.27
CA MET A 75 9.10 -10.98 3.03
C MET A 75 10.27 -10.02 2.83
N GLN A 76 10.79 -9.45 3.91
CA GLN A 76 11.84 -8.43 3.87
C GLN A 76 13.11 -8.84 3.09
N PRO A 77 13.75 -10.01 3.31
CA PRO A 77 14.93 -10.39 2.54
C PRO A 77 14.63 -10.59 1.05
N LEU A 78 13.44 -11.10 0.71
CA LEU A 78 13.03 -11.27 -0.69
C LEU A 78 12.79 -9.91 -1.36
N LEU A 79 12.19 -8.97 -0.64
CA LEU A 79 12.01 -7.59 -1.10
C LEU A 79 13.35 -6.89 -1.33
N GLN A 80 14.30 -7.03 -0.40
CA GLN A 80 15.66 -6.47 -0.53
C GLN A 80 16.36 -7.00 -1.80
N GLN A 81 16.21 -8.29 -2.10
CA GLN A 81 16.76 -8.87 -3.33
C GLN A 81 16.14 -8.23 -4.59
N LYS A 82 14.83 -7.96 -4.60
CA LYS A 82 14.17 -7.31 -5.74
C LYS A 82 14.65 -5.88 -5.95
N ILE A 83 14.95 -5.15 -4.88
CA ILE A 83 15.57 -3.82 -4.95
C ILE A 83 16.92 -3.92 -5.68
N HIS A 84 17.82 -4.80 -5.22
CA HIS A 84 19.13 -4.98 -5.86
C HIS A 84 19.02 -5.37 -7.35
N VAL A 85 18.11 -6.28 -7.69
CA VAL A 85 17.90 -6.68 -9.10
C VAL A 85 17.45 -5.51 -9.96
N MET A 86 16.58 -4.62 -9.44
CA MET A 86 16.19 -3.41 -10.16
C MET A 86 17.38 -2.46 -10.37
N GLU A 87 18.25 -2.33 -9.36
CA GLU A 87 19.47 -1.52 -9.46
C GLU A 87 20.45 -2.06 -10.51
N GLU A 88 20.65 -3.38 -10.55
CA GLU A 88 21.46 -4.05 -11.58
C GLU A 88 20.92 -3.83 -13.00
N GLN A 89 19.60 -3.66 -13.14
CA GLN A 89 18.95 -3.29 -14.40
C GLN A 89 19.09 -1.80 -14.76
N GLY A 90 19.79 -1.02 -13.94
CA GLY A 90 20.03 0.41 -14.13
C GLY A 90 18.83 1.30 -13.77
N ILE A 91 17.84 0.77 -13.04
CA ILE A 91 16.75 1.59 -12.50
C ILE A 91 17.33 2.50 -11.40
N ARG A 92 16.87 3.74 -11.36
CA ARG A 92 17.36 4.78 -10.43
C ARG A 92 16.31 5.28 -9.44
N GLN A 93 15.04 4.98 -9.70
CA GLN A 93 13.92 5.33 -8.84
C GLN A 93 13.05 4.10 -8.71
N ILE A 94 12.78 3.69 -7.47
CA ILE A 94 12.04 2.46 -7.17
C ILE A 94 10.90 2.81 -6.22
N LEU A 95 9.65 2.66 -6.67
CA LEU A 95 8.46 2.78 -5.86
C LEU A 95 8.06 1.42 -5.29
N LEU A 96 7.96 1.34 -3.97
CA LEU A 96 7.36 0.19 -3.29
C LEU A 96 5.82 0.30 -3.32
N LEU A 97 5.12 -0.72 -3.81
CA LEU A 97 3.67 -0.83 -3.71
C LEU A 97 3.26 -1.53 -2.41
N CYS A 98 3.65 -0.94 -1.28
CA CYS A 98 3.19 -1.33 0.05
C CYS A 98 3.06 -0.10 0.96
N THR A 99 2.05 -0.10 1.83
CA THR A 99 1.90 0.89 2.91
C THR A 99 2.41 0.37 4.26
N GLY A 100 2.86 -0.89 4.32
CA GLY A 100 3.46 -1.49 5.50
C GLY A 100 4.90 -1.03 5.69
N VAL A 101 5.33 -0.94 6.96
CA VAL A 101 6.65 -0.45 7.35
C VAL A 101 7.69 -1.56 7.22
N PHE A 102 8.79 -1.33 6.49
CA PHE A 102 9.90 -2.30 6.33
C PHE A 102 11.25 -1.71 6.81
N PRO A 103 11.55 -1.74 8.12
CA PRO A 103 12.79 -1.20 8.66
C PRO A 103 14.02 -1.91 8.08
N GLY A 104 14.97 -1.15 7.56
CA GLY A 104 16.27 -1.65 7.11
C GLY A 104 16.33 -2.09 5.64
N LEU A 105 15.29 -1.78 4.84
CA LEU A 105 15.47 -1.79 3.38
C LEU A 105 16.52 -0.75 2.99
N ALA A 106 17.33 -1.07 1.99
CA ALA A 106 18.36 -0.16 1.50
C ALA A 106 18.47 -0.24 -0.03
N ALA A 107 18.73 0.89 -0.66
CA ALA A 107 19.17 0.97 -2.05
C ALA A 107 20.59 1.54 -2.08
N GLN A 108 21.41 1.13 -3.04
CA GLN A 108 22.81 1.56 -3.18
C GLN A 108 22.99 2.68 -4.22
N SER A 109 22.21 2.59 -5.28
CA SER A 109 22.35 3.34 -6.53
C SER A 109 21.01 3.88 -7.05
N SER A 110 19.90 3.43 -6.45
CA SER A 110 18.53 3.93 -6.61
C SER A 110 18.09 4.80 -5.44
N TYR A 111 17.12 5.67 -5.70
CA TYR A 111 16.27 6.25 -4.68
C TYR A 111 15.06 5.34 -4.43
N LEU A 112 14.97 4.77 -3.23
CA LEU A 112 13.85 3.94 -2.80
C LEU A 112 12.74 4.83 -2.24
N ILE A 113 11.57 4.78 -2.87
CA ILE A 113 10.37 5.52 -2.53
C ILE A 113 9.46 4.59 -1.76
N GLU A 114 9.43 4.77 -0.44
CA GLU A 114 8.65 3.96 0.49
C GLU A 114 7.38 4.73 0.90
N PRO A 115 6.18 4.25 0.57
CA PRO A 115 4.94 4.96 0.88
C PRO A 115 4.71 5.19 2.38
N ASP A 116 5.22 4.34 3.26
CA ASP A 116 5.07 4.52 4.71
C ASP A 116 5.86 5.70 5.26
N HIS A 117 6.93 6.14 4.59
CA HIS A 117 7.66 7.37 4.94
C HIS A 117 6.98 8.65 4.41
N ILE A 118 6.13 8.53 3.40
CA ILE A 118 5.56 9.67 2.65
C ILE A 118 4.10 9.91 3.04
N ILE A 119 3.28 8.85 3.10
CA ILE A 119 1.84 8.95 3.32
C ILE A 119 1.52 9.57 4.69
N PRO A 120 2.06 9.10 5.83
CA PRO A 120 1.71 9.68 7.13
C PRO A 120 1.97 11.19 7.25
N PRO A 121 3.16 11.74 6.90
CA PRO A 121 3.36 13.19 6.97
C PRO A 121 2.54 13.95 5.93
N ALA A 122 2.34 13.41 4.72
CA ALA A 122 1.48 14.05 3.71
C ALA A 122 0.02 14.13 4.20
N VAL A 123 -0.50 13.03 4.75
CA VAL A 123 -1.85 12.98 5.33
C VAL A 123 -1.95 13.87 6.56
N LYS A 124 -0.92 13.97 7.39
CA LYS A 124 -0.88 14.92 8.51
C LYS A 124 -1.06 16.36 8.04
N ALA A 125 -0.32 16.76 7.00
CA ALA A 125 -0.43 18.09 6.42
C ALA A 125 -1.82 18.34 5.80
N MET A 126 -2.37 17.34 5.11
CA MET A 126 -3.71 17.43 4.52
C MET A 126 -4.81 17.50 5.58
N ALA A 127 -4.75 16.66 6.62
CA ALA A 127 -5.75 16.60 7.68
C ALA A 127 -5.79 17.92 8.48
N GLY A 128 -4.63 18.49 8.80
CA GLY A 128 -4.53 19.66 9.67
C GLY A 128 -5.12 19.34 11.05
N PRO A 129 -6.07 20.13 11.58
CA PRO A 129 -6.70 19.88 12.89
C PRO A 129 -7.82 18.83 12.86
N ARG A 130 -8.19 18.32 11.68
CA ARG A 130 -9.30 17.37 11.51
C ARG A 130 -8.97 15.98 12.05
N ARG A 131 -10.01 15.26 12.47
CA ARG A 131 -9.94 13.88 12.95
C ARG A 131 -9.78 12.93 11.77
N LEU A 132 -8.76 12.08 11.80
CA LEU A 132 -8.44 11.13 10.73
C LEU A 132 -9.07 9.76 11.01
N GLY A 133 -9.78 9.22 10.02
CA GLY A 133 -10.14 7.81 9.93
C GLY A 133 -9.16 7.05 9.04
N VAL A 134 -8.85 5.80 9.36
CA VAL A 134 -8.02 4.93 8.52
C VAL A 134 -8.73 3.59 8.33
N ILE A 135 -8.87 3.16 7.08
CA ILE A 135 -9.35 1.83 6.74
C ILE A 135 -8.15 0.97 6.31
N VAL A 136 -7.98 -0.16 6.99
CA VAL A 136 -6.92 -1.13 6.71
C VAL A 136 -7.50 -2.47 6.20
N PRO A 137 -6.72 -3.29 5.48
CA PRO A 137 -7.18 -4.58 4.96
C PRO A 137 -7.54 -5.65 5.99
N LEU A 138 -6.84 -5.69 7.14
CA LEU A 138 -6.95 -6.76 8.15
C LEU A 138 -7.16 -6.19 9.56
N GLU A 139 -7.82 -6.94 10.45
CA GLU A 139 -8.09 -6.51 11.83
C GLU A 139 -6.80 -6.30 12.64
N GLU A 140 -5.81 -7.17 12.46
CA GLU A 140 -4.51 -7.10 13.13
C GLU A 140 -3.69 -5.86 12.69
N GLN A 141 -4.06 -5.21 11.59
CA GLN A 141 -3.41 -4.00 11.11
C GLN A 141 -3.85 -2.73 11.85
N LYS A 142 -4.97 -2.77 12.57
CA LYS A 142 -5.44 -1.63 13.38
C LYS A 142 -4.45 -1.29 14.49
N ASP A 143 -3.83 -2.29 15.10
CA ASP A 143 -2.82 -2.10 16.14
C ASP A 143 -1.43 -1.92 15.56
N SER A 144 -1.05 -2.79 14.61
CA SER A 144 0.32 -2.80 14.10
C SER A 144 0.70 -1.58 13.25
N MET A 145 -0.29 -0.82 12.75
CA MET A 145 -0.07 0.43 12.01
C MET A 145 -0.17 1.69 12.88
N LYS A 146 -0.50 1.62 14.18
CA LYS A 146 -0.64 2.81 15.03
C LYS A 146 0.64 3.63 15.09
N SER A 147 1.76 2.95 15.37
CA SER A 147 3.08 3.58 15.51
C SER A 147 3.47 4.40 14.28
N LYS A 148 3.15 3.92 13.07
CA LYS A 148 3.39 4.62 11.80
C LYS A 148 2.76 6.02 11.78
N PHE A 149 1.56 6.19 12.34
CA PHE A 149 0.86 7.47 12.36
C PHE A 149 1.18 8.30 13.62
N GLU A 150 1.35 7.65 14.77
CA GLU A 150 1.68 8.30 16.04
C GLU A 150 3.01 9.06 16.00
N LEU A 151 4.01 8.53 15.27
CA LEU A 151 5.29 9.20 15.04
C LEU A 151 5.14 10.59 14.39
N HIS A 152 4.02 10.85 13.72
CA HIS A 152 3.69 12.14 13.09
C HIS A 152 2.60 12.91 13.85
N GLY A 153 2.28 12.51 15.08
CA GLY A 153 1.23 13.13 15.90
C GLY A 153 -0.17 12.97 15.29
N LEU A 154 -0.43 11.82 14.66
CA LEU A 154 -1.76 11.39 14.22
C LEU A 154 -2.24 10.26 15.12
N HIS A 155 -3.51 10.31 15.52
CA HIS A 155 -4.17 9.28 16.31
C HIS A 155 -5.47 8.87 15.61
N PRO A 156 -5.38 8.05 14.55
CA PRO A 156 -6.54 7.76 13.72
C PRO A 156 -7.54 6.83 14.41
N VAL A 157 -8.82 6.94 14.02
CA VAL A 157 -9.83 5.91 14.31
C VAL A 157 -9.78 4.89 13.19
N TYR A 158 -9.68 3.60 13.54
CA TYR A 158 -9.48 2.54 12.55
C TYR A 158 -10.76 1.75 12.27
N ALA A 159 -10.98 1.43 11.00
CA ALA A 159 -11.94 0.43 10.53
C ALA A 159 -11.27 -0.55 9.55
N VAL A 160 -11.98 -1.60 9.16
CA VAL A 160 -11.43 -2.69 8.34
C VAL A 160 -12.32 -2.98 7.16
N ALA A 161 -11.73 -3.01 5.97
CA ALA A 161 -12.34 -3.51 4.75
C ALA A 161 -11.23 -3.99 3.82
N SER A 162 -11.28 -5.26 3.40
CA SER A 162 -10.22 -5.82 2.56
C SER A 162 -10.42 -5.43 1.09
N PRO A 163 -9.39 -4.91 0.39
CA PRO A 163 -9.45 -4.72 -1.06
C PRO A 163 -9.36 -6.02 -1.86
N TYR A 164 -9.06 -7.14 -1.21
CA TYR A 164 -8.80 -8.41 -1.89
C TYR A 164 -9.96 -9.41 -1.81
N ILE A 165 -10.95 -9.11 -0.97
CA ILE A 165 -12.27 -9.73 -0.98
C ILE A 165 -13.23 -8.56 -1.14
N PHE A 166 -13.43 -8.12 -2.38
CA PHE A 166 -14.24 -6.95 -2.64
C PHE A 166 -15.71 -7.27 -2.37
N ASP A 167 -16.25 -6.59 -1.37
CA ASP A 167 -17.63 -6.65 -0.94
C ASP A 167 -18.01 -5.23 -0.53
N GLU A 168 -18.92 -4.62 -1.31
CA GLU A 168 -19.35 -3.24 -1.11
C GLU A 168 -19.86 -3.04 0.32
N GLY A 169 -20.60 -4.01 0.87
CA GLY A 169 -21.17 -3.93 2.22
C GLY A 169 -20.11 -3.83 3.32
N ASN A 170 -18.92 -4.42 3.12
CA ASN A 170 -17.82 -4.28 4.06
C ASN A 170 -17.23 -2.87 4.04
N PHE A 171 -17.10 -2.26 2.86
CA PHE A 171 -16.64 -0.87 2.72
C PHE A 171 -17.65 0.12 3.29
N GLU A 172 -18.95 -0.08 3.03
CA GLU A 172 -20.02 0.74 3.62
C GLU A 172 -20.01 0.64 5.15
N THR A 173 -19.92 -0.57 5.70
CA THR A 173 -19.87 -0.80 7.15
C THR A 173 -18.67 -0.09 7.78
N ALA A 174 -17.48 -0.22 7.17
CA ALA A 174 -16.28 0.47 7.63
C ALA A 174 -16.42 2.01 7.56
N ALA A 175 -17.03 2.52 6.50
CA ALA A 175 -17.29 3.95 6.33
C ALA A 175 -18.28 4.49 7.38
N GLN A 176 -19.39 3.78 7.65
CA GLN A 176 -20.37 4.18 8.67
C GLN A 176 -19.75 4.18 10.07
N ALA A 177 -18.87 3.21 10.38
CA ALA A 177 -18.20 3.16 11.68
C ALA A 177 -17.32 4.41 11.95
N LEU A 178 -16.79 5.03 10.89
CA LEU A 178 -15.91 6.21 10.97
C LEU A 178 -16.66 7.55 10.85
N LYS A 179 -17.85 7.55 10.27
CA LYS A 179 -18.61 8.74 9.86
C LYS A 179 -18.74 9.82 10.95
N ASP A 180 -19.20 9.46 12.14
CA ASP A 180 -19.45 10.44 13.20
C ASP A 180 -18.21 10.77 14.05
N GLN A 181 -17.12 10.03 13.83
CA GLN A 181 -15.90 10.09 14.64
C GLN A 181 -14.73 10.77 13.93
N THR A 182 -14.86 11.02 12.62
CA THR A 182 -13.77 11.47 11.76
C THR A 182 -14.25 12.53 10.78
N ASP A 183 -13.33 13.30 10.18
CA ASP A 183 -13.67 14.34 9.20
C ASP A 183 -12.94 14.13 7.85
N LEU A 184 -12.11 13.09 7.76
CA LEU A 184 -11.29 12.69 6.61
C LEU A 184 -10.93 11.21 6.75
N ILE A 185 -11.06 10.42 5.69
CA ILE A 185 -10.71 8.99 5.72
C ILE A 185 -9.53 8.70 4.79
N LEU A 186 -8.58 7.88 5.24
CA LEU A 186 -7.51 7.29 4.43
C LEU A 186 -7.78 5.80 4.20
N LEU A 187 -7.73 5.39 2.94
CA LEU A 187 -7.64 3.98 2.55
C LEU A 187 -6.17 3.57 2.50
N ASP A 188 -5.64 2.96 3.58
CA ASP A 188 -4.19 2.71 3.80
C ASP A 188 -3.71 1.36 3.23
N CYS A 189 -3.95 1.12 1.94
CA CYS A 189 -3.40 -0.02 1.21
C CYS A 189 -3.21 0.33 -0.26
N MET A 190 -2.15 -0.20 -0.87
CA MET A 190 -1.91 -0.02 -2.30
C MET A 190 -2.90 -0.79 -3.18
N GLY A 191 -3.64 -1.76 -2.62
CA GLY A 191 -4.66 -2.53 -3.35
C GLY A 191 -6.06 -1.91 -3.39
N TYR A 192 -6.30 -0.80 -2.69
CA TYR A 192 -7.60 -0.12 -2.79
C TYR A 192 -7.78 0.53 -4.16
N THR A 193 -9.03 0.60 -4.61
CA THR A 193 -9.40 1.10 -5.93
C THR A 193 -10.19 2.41 -5.83
N GLU A 194 -10.37 3.05 -6.98
CA GLU A 194 -11.26 4.20 -7.12
C GLU A 194 -12.72 3.87 -6.79
N GLU A 195 -13.16 2.65 -7.08
CA GLU A 195 -14.47 2.14 -6.71
C GLU A 195 -14.64 2.07 -5.19
N ALA A 196 -13.66 1.51 -4.47
CA ALA A 196 -13.66 1.50 -3.01
C ALA A 196 -13.68 2.92 -2.42
N ARG A 197 -12.90 3.85 -3.01
CA ARG A 197 -12.92 5.26 -2.62
C ARG A 197 -14.30 5.88 -2.76
N ARG A 198 -14.99 5.63 -3.88
CA ARG A 198 -16.35 6.13 -4.13
C ARG A 198 -17.34 5.59 -3.10
N ILE A 199 -17.36 4.28 -2.86
CA ILE A 199 -18.28 3.64 -1.89
C ILE A 199 -18.08 4.24 -0.49
N VAL A 200 -16.82 4.35 -0.04
CA VAL A 200 -16.52 4.91 1.29
C VAL A 200 -16.91 6.39 1.37
N ALA A 201 -16.69 7.17 0.31
CA ALA A 201 -17.07 8.58 0.26
C ALA A 201 -18.60 8.76 0.30
N GLU A 202 -19.34 7.95 -0.46
CA GLU A 202 -20.82 7.99 -0.50
C GLU A 202 -21.43 7.58 0.85
N ALA A 203 -20.95 6.48 1.44
CA ALA A 203 -21.46 5.97 2.71
C ALA A 203 -21.15 6.89 3.89
N SER A 204 -19.91 7.40 3.98
CA SER A 204 -19.51 8.30 5.08
C SER A 204 -19.96 9.74 4.89
N GLY A 205 -20.07 10.22 3.64
CA GLY A 205 -20.22 11.63 3.32
C GLY A 205 -18.95 12.46 3.58
N LEU A 206 -17.79 11.81 3.74
CA LEU A 206 -16.51 12.44 4.05
C LEU A 206 -15.54 12.41 2.86
N PRO A 207 -14.56 13.33 2.80
CA PRO A 207 -13.46 13.21 1.86
C PRO A 207 -12.63 11.95 2.12
N VAL A 208 -12.23 11.26 1.05
CA VAL A 208 -11.46 10.00 1.12
C VAL A 208 -10.17 10.10 0.33
N ILE A 209 -9.04 9.83 1.00
CA ILE A 209 -7.70 9.74 0.42
C ILE A 209 -7.42 8.29 0.06
N LEU A 210 -6.90 8.07 -1.14
CA LEU A 210 -6.48 6.77 -1.63
C LEU A 210 -4.95 6.72 -1.71
N SER A 211 -4.34 5.74 -1.03
CA SER A 211 -2.88 5.66 -0.85
C SER A 211 -2.10 5.53 -2.15
N ASN A 212 -2.56 4.69 -3.09
CA ASN A 212 -1.87 4.53 -4.38
C ASN A 212 -2.01 5.79 -5.26
N ALA A 213 -3.16 6.47 -5.25
CA ALA A 213 -3.39 7.68 -6.02
C ALA A 213 -2.56 8.87 -5.49
N ILE A 214 -2.51 9.08 -4.17
CA ILE A 214 -1.68 10.16 -3.60
C ILE A 214 -0.19 9.88 -3.86
N MET A 215 0.25 8.61 -3.74
CA MET A 215 1.62 8.25 -4.07
C MET A 215 1.94 8.49 -5.53
N ALA A 216 1.06 8.11 -6.46
CA ALA A 216 1.28 8.36 -7.88
C ALA A 216 1.44 9.86 -8.19
N LYS A 217 0.62 10.71 -7.57
CA LYS A 217 0.68 12.18 -7.71
C LYS A 217 1.91 12.82 -7.06
N ILE A 218 2.37 12.30 -5.92
CA ILE A 218 3.60 12.81 -5.29
C ILE A 218 4.81 12.38 -6.13
N VAL A 219 4.84 11.12 -6.54
CA VAL A 219 5.93 10.57 -7.35
C VAL A 219 6.01 11.23 -8.72
N SER A 220 4.89 11.60 -9.34
CA SER A 220 4.90 12.32 -10.63
C SER A 220 5.65 13.65 -10.61
N GLU A 221 5.73 14.31 -9.46
CA GLU A 221 6.49 15.56 -9.27
C GLU A 221 8.00 15.34 -9.13
N MET A 222 8.42 14.09 -8.89
CA MET A 222 9.83 13.72 -8.63
C MET A 222 10.52 13.07 -9.85
N ILE A 223 9.78 12.79 -10.93
CA ILE A 223 10.21 11.98 -12.08
C ILE A 223 10.07 12.73 -13.42
#